data_AF-X1M042-F1
#
_entry.id   AF-X1M042-F1
#
_cell.length_a   1.000
_cell.length_b   1.000
_cell.length_c   1.000
_cell.angle_alpha   90.00
_cell.angle_beta   90.00
_cell.angle_gamma   90.00
#
_symmetry.space_group_name_H-M   'P 1'
#
loop_
_entity.id
_entity.type
_entity.pdbx_description
1 polymer ?
#
loop_
_entity_poly.entity_id
_entity_poly.type
_entity_poly.pdbx_seq_one_letter_code
_entity_poly.pdbx_strand_id
1 'polypeptide(L)'
;DEWEVVTQDKTIRYYHLYRPVSPNENKPSPKIDWGIDMDLVHKPSHSYKLYPVLEKIASIQWSDARVLEHLNSLLRATAALDRRVDVNNSDLVLLHRLMKPMVVERYVMHKSGFEVGRWLDTNLLAVLVEFASWKNINIERICRDYKISPSTTYRLLTEIKDWFVPAEPMSRRLVPKPELKRVLKEAGVER
;
A
#
# COMPACT_ATOMS: atom_id res chain seq x y z
N ASP A 1 3.11 23.04 -3.24
CA ASP A 1 3.95 22.26 -2.31
C ASP A 1 3.18 21.59 -1.18
N GLU A 2 2.56 22.28 -0.21
CA GLU A 2 1.90 21.58 0.91
C GLU A 2 0.68 20.74 0.47
N TRP A 3 -0.11 21.23 -0.49
CA TRP A 3 -1.26 20.49 -1.02
C TRP A 3 -0.86 19.31 -1.92
N GLU A 4 0.26 19.41 -2.63
CA GLU A 4 0.83 18.29 -3.39
C GLU A 4 1.42 17.25 -2.44
N VAL A 5 2.05 17.65 -1.34
CA VAL A 5 2.52 16.72 -0.30
C VAL A 5 1.34 16.04 0.38
N VAL A 6 0.26 16.77 0.72
CA VAL A 6 -0.96 16.17 1.31
C VAL A 6 -1.69 15.28 0.31
N THR A 7 -1.72 15.65 -0.96
CA THR A 7 -2.38 14.85 -2.02
C THR A 7 -1.53 13.66 -2.40
N GLN A 8 -0.21 13.79 -2.49
CA GLN A 8 0.73 12.68 -2.61
C GLN A 8 0.58 11.79 -1.39
N ASP A 9 0.83 12.25 -0.16
CA ASP A 9 0.64 11.51 1.09
C ASP A 9 -0.74 10.80 1.15
N LYS A 10 -1.82 11.41 0.66
CA LYS A 10 -3.13 10.75 0.55
C LYS A 10 -3.25 9.74 -0.60
N THR A 11 -2.82 10.05 -1.83
CA THR A 11 -2.87 9.13 -3.01
C THR A 11 -1.90 7.97 -2.89
N ILE A 12 -0.77 8.25 -2.24
CA ILE A 12 0.18 7.31 -1.68
C ILE A 12 -0.60 6.50 -0.64
N ARG A 13 -1.19 7.03 0.45
CA ARG A 13 -2.06 6.24 1.37
C ARG A 13 -3.18 5.40 0.72
N TYR A 14 -3.72 5.81 -0.43
CA TYR A 14 -4.66 5.03 -1.26
C TYR A 14 -3.98 3.87 -2.05
N TYR A 15 -2.79 3.43 -1.64
CA TYR A 15 -1.82 2.65 -2.42
C TYR A 15 -2.43 1.52 -3.25
N HIS A 16 -2.38 1.70 -4.57
CA HIS A 16 -2.23 0.57 -5.46
C HIS A 16 -0.73 0.25 -5.53
N LEU A 17 -0.28 -0.70 -4.71
CA LEU A 17 1.08 -1.25 -4.78
C LEU A 17 1.38 -1.84 -6.17
N TYR A 18 0.34 -2.13 -6.95
CA TYR A 18 0.40 -2.61 -8.31
C TYR A 18 0.16 -1.51 -9.33
N ARG A 19 1.07 -1.39 -10.29
CA ARG A 19 0.86 -0.67 -11.55
C ARG A 19 0.12 -1.56 -12.55
N PRO A 20 -0.69 -0.94 -13.43
CA PRO A 20 -1.18 -1.62 -14.63
C PRO A 20 0.00 -2.11 -15.48
N VAL A 21 0.03 -3.41 -15.78
CA VAL A 21 1.10 -4.03 -16.58
C VAL A 21 0.95 -3.77 -18.08
N SER A 22 -0.21 -3.26 -18.50
CA SER A 22 -0.53 -2.89 -19.87
C SER A 22 -1.34 -1.59 -19.86
N PRO A 23 -1.17 -0.72 -20.87
CA PRO A 23 -2.08 0.40 -21.07
C PRO A 23 -3.53 -0.08 -21.13
N ASN A 24 -4.42 0.63 -20.47
CA ASN A 24 -5.87 0.40 -20.57
C ASN A 24 -6.49 1.66 -21.14
N GLU A 25 -6.95 1.59 -22.38
CA GLU A 25 -7.60 2.71 -23.08
C GLU A 25 -9.04 2.93 -22.59
N ASN A 26 -9.62 1.92 -21.93
CA ASN A 26 -11.00 2.01 -21.45
C ASN A 26 -11.09 2.98 -20.28
N LYS A 27 -11.92 4.00 -20.43
CA LYS A 27 -12.25 4.91 -19.35
C LYS A 27 -12.97 4.14 -18.22
N PRO A 28 -12.53 4.26 -16.95
CA PRO A 28 -13.27 3.69 -15.85
C PRO A 28 -14.67 4.34 -15.81
N SER A 29 -15.71 3.52 -15.83
CA SER A 29 -17.11 3.96 -15.71
C SER A 29 -17.77 3.27 -14.50
N PRO A 30 -17.29 3.54 -13.27
CA PRO A 30 -17.83 2.89 -12.10
C PRO A 30 -19.26 3.37 -11.87
N LYS A 31 -20.22 2.44 -11.90
CA LYS A 31 -21.53 2.64 -11.30
C LYS A 31 -21.42 2.20 -9.85
N ILE A 32 -21.30 3.17 -8.94
CA ILE A 32 -21.14 2.90 -7.51
C ILE A 32 -22.54 2.81 -6.90
N ASP A 33 -22.88 1.65 -6.35
CA ASP A 33 -23.97 1.51 -5.40
C ASP A 33 -23.43 1.85 -4.01
N TRP A 34 -23.96 2.91 -3.40
CA TRP A 34 -23.54 3.37 -2.08
C TRP A 34 -24.20 2.58 -0.94
N GLY A 35 -25.09 1.63 -1.27
CA GLY A 35 -25.69 0.74 -0.30
C GLY A 35 -26.69 1.44 0.62
N ILE A 36 -26.62 1.15 1.92
CA ILE A 36 -27.43 1.81 2.97
C ILE A 36 -26.61 2.83 3.76
N ASP A 37 -27.29 3.65 4.56
CA ASP A 37 -26.61 4.54 5.50
C ASP A 37 -25.79 3.71 6.51
N MET A 38 -24.50 4.05 6.64
CA MET A 38 -23.58 3.41 7.57
C MET A 38 -24.06 3.53 9.03
N ASP A 39 -24.81 4.58 9.36
CA ASP A 39 -25.35 4.78 10.70
C ASP A 39 -26.40 3.73 11.09
N LEU A 40 -27.00 3.07 10.11
CA LEU A 40 -27.93 1.95 10.30
C LEU A 40 -27.22 0.62 10.54
N VAL A 41 -25.89 0.57 10.36
CA VAL A 41 -25.10 -0.65 10.57
C VAL A 41 -24.63 -0.72 12.02
N HIS A 42 -24.87 -1.86 12.68
CA HIS A 42 -24.44 -2.11 14.05
C HIS A 42 -22.92 -2.13 14.19
N LYS A 43 -22.42 -1.83 15.39
CA LYS A 43 -20.98 -1.90 15.68
C LYS A 43 -20.49 -3.35 15.55
N PRO A 44 -19.33 -3.57 14.92
CA PRO A 44 -18.81 -4.92 14.74
C PRO A 44 -18.36 -5.51 16.08
N SER A 45 -18.48 -6.83 16.23
CA SER A 45 -17.85 -7.54 17.33
C SER A 45 -16.33 -7.58 17.16
N HIS A 46 -15.59 -7.41 18.24
CA HIS A 46 -14.11 -7.56 18.22
C HIS A 46 -13.65 -8.99 18.46
N SER A 47 -14.61 -9.92 18.65
CA SER A 47 -14.33 -11.35 18.86
C SER A 47 -13.90 -12.10 17.60
N TYR A 48 -14.01 -11.48 16.42
CA TYR A 48 -13.60 -12.11 15.18
C TYR A 48 -12.09 -12.37 15.13
N LYS A 49 -11.70 -13.54 14.65
CA LYS A 49 -10.28 -13.96 14.54
C LYS A 49 -9.40 -13.00 13.73
N LEU A 50 -9.97 -12.33 12.72
CA LEU A 50 -9.25 -11.40 11.86
C LEU A 50 -9.15 -9.97 12.45
N TYR A 51 -9.95 -9.64 13.46
CA TYR A 51 -9.96 -8.30 14.03
C TYR A 51 -8.57 -7.88 14.59
N PRO A 52 -7.85 -8.72 15.38
CA PRO A 52 -6.51 -8.38 15.86
C PRO A 52 -5.47 -8.26 14.73
N VAL A 53 -5.70 -8.90 13.57
CA VAL A 53 -4.81 -8.76 12.41
C VAL A 53 -5.00 -7.40 11.75
N LEU A 54 -6.26 -6.98 11.58
CA LEU A 54 -6.61 -5.66 11.05
C LEU A 54 -6.12 -4.54 11.96
N GLU A 55 -6.27 -4.71 13.27
CA GLU A 55 -5.78 -3.78 14.29
C GLU A 55 -4.27 -3.57 14.15
N LYS A 56 -3.48 -4.65 14.04
CA LYS A 56 -2.02 -4.56 13.84
C LYS A 56 -1.63 -3.78 12.57
N ILE A 57 -2.39 -3.92 11.49
CA ILE A 57 -2.14 -3.16 10.25
C ILE A 57 -2.52 -1.69 10.46
N ALA A 58 -3.68 -1.42 11.06
CA ALA A 58 -4.18 -0.08 11.34
C ALA A 58 -3.24 0.72 12.27
N SER A 59 -2.66 0.06 13.29
CA SER A 59 -1.73 0.67 14.24
C SER A 59 -0.43 1.17 13.63
N ILE A 60 -0.11 0.79 12.39
CA ILE A 60 1.02 1.38 11.65
C ILE A 60 0.76 2.87 11.36
N GLN A 61 -0.50 3.24 11.16
CA GLN A 61 -0.90 4.58 10.76
C GLN A 61 -1.53 5.39 11.89
N TRP A 62 -2.34 4.73 12.71
CA TRP A 62 -3.23 5.38 13.66
C TRP A 62 -2.85 5.06 15.09
N SER A 63 -3.16 5.99 16.01
CA SER A 63 -3.09 5.73 17.44
C SER A 63 -4.20 4.76 17.86
N ASP A 64 -4.05 4.09 18.99
CA ASP A 64 -4.99 3.06 19.47
C ASP A 64 -6.45 3.53 19.47
N ALA A 65 -6.71 4.76 19.95
CA ALA A 65 -8.05 5.35 19.93
C ALA A 65 -8.62 5.50 18.51
N ARG A 66 -7.77 5.94 17.55
CA ARG A 66 -8.16 6.10 16.14
C ARG A 66 -8.28 4.76 15.42
N VAL A 67 -7.48 3.76 15.78
CA VAL A 67 -7.63 2.40 15.26
C VAL A 67 -9.02 1.87 15.63
N LEU A 68 -9.41 1.98 16.89
CA LEU A 68 -10.74 1.53 17.35
C LEU A 68 -11.87 2.24 16.60
N GLU A 69 -11.78 3.57 16.46
CA GLU A 69 -12.80 4.35 15.77
C GLU A 69 -12.86 4.02 14.27
N HIS A 70 -11.74 4.15 13.56
CA HIS A 70 -11.70 4.01 12.11
C HIS A 70 -11.92 2.58 11.66
N LEU A 71 -11.41 1.57 12.38
CA LEU A 71 -11.61 0.18 12.00
C LEU A 71 -13.08 -0.23 12.11
N ASN A 72 -13.77 0.22 13.17
CA ASN A 72 -15.21 0.01 13.30
C ASN A 72 -15.98 0.69 12.16
N SER A 73 -15.63 1.93 11.82
CA SER A 73 -16.27 2.67 10.71
C SER A 73 -16.01 2.00 9.35
N LEU A 74 -14.79 1.52 9.09
CA LEU A 74 -14.46 0.80 7.85
C LEU A 74 -15.26 -0.49 7.71
N LEU A 75 -15.37 -1.28 8.78
CA LEU A 75 -16.17 -2.52 8.77
C LEU A 75 -17.67 -2.24 8.60
N ARG A 76 -18.19 -1.17 9.21
CA ARG A 76 -19.57 -0.75 9.00
C ARG A 76 -19.78 -0.29 7.56
N ALA A 77 -18.84 0.44 6.98
CA ALA A 77 -18.89 0.88 5.60
C ALA A 77 -18.89 -0.29 4.61
N THR A 78 -18.09 -1.34 4.84
CA THR A 78 -18.11 -2.53 3.96
C THR A 78 -19.46 -3.25 4.01
N ALA A 79 -20.06 -3.39 5.20
CA ALA A 79 -21.39 -3.99 5.34
C ALA A 79 -22.49 -3.10 4.73
N ALA A 80 -22.37 -1.79 4.90
CA ALA A 80 -23.30 -0.81 4.34
C ALA A 80 -23.35 -0.86 2.81
N LEU A 81 -22.20 -0.97 2.15
CA LEU A 81 -22.09 -1.13 0.69
C LEU A 81 -22.82 -2.39 0.18
N ASP A 82 -22.81 -3.45 0.98
CA ASP A 82 -23.56 -4.69 0.71
C ASP A 82 -25.04 -4.62 1.15
N ARG A 83 -25.52 -3.45 1.58
CA ARG A 83 -26.88 -3.21 2.10
C ARG A 83 -27.22 -4.06 3.33
N ARG A 84 -26.22 -4.40 4.15
CA ARG A 84 -26.36 -5.18 5.39
C ARG A 84 -26.28 -4.28 6.62
N VAL A 85 -27.08 -4.60 7.63
CA VAL A 85 -27.08 -3.92 8.94
C VAL A 85 -26.08 -4.52 9.93
N ASP A 86 -25.51 -5.68 9.61
CA ASP A 86 -24.54 -6.38 10.47
C ASP A 86 -23.25 -6.70 9.73
N VAL A 87 -22.14 -6.49 10.45
CA VAL A 87 -20.79 -6.88 10.01
C VAL A 87 -20.58 -8.37 10.25
N ASN A 88 -20.08 -9.07 9.24
CA ASN A 88 -19.78 -10.50 9.30
C ASN A 88 -18.32 -10.78 8.89
N ASN A 89 -17.95 -12.05 8.82
CA ASN A 89 -16.57 -12.43 8.52
C ASN A 89 -16.10 -12.04 7.09
N SER A 90 -17.00 -11.89 6.11
CA SER A 90 -16.60 -11.47 4.76
C SER A 90 -16.13 -10.02 4.71
N ASP A 91 -16.71 -9.15 5.54
CA ASP A 91 -16.25 -7.76 5.70
C ASP A 91 -14.79 -7.69 6.16
N LEU A 92 -14.44 -8.49 7.17
CA LEU A 92 -13.09 -8.56 7.70
C LEU A 92 -12.10 -9.11 6.67
N VAL A 93 -12.51 -10.11 5.89
CA VAL A 93 -11.67 -10.67 4.81
C VAL A 93 -11.44 -9.63 3.71
N LEU A 94 -12.48 -8.90 3.30
CA LEU A 94 -12.38 -7.84 2.31
C LEU A 94 -11.45 -6.73 2.83
N LEU A 95 -11.72 -6.23 4.04
CA LEU A 95 -10.94 -5.16 4.63
C LEU A 95 -9.48 -5.57 4.83
N HIS A 96 -9.21 -6.83 5.21
CA HIS A 96 -7.85 -7.34 5.32
C HIS A 96 -7.12 -7.33 3.98
N ARG A 97 -7.79 -7.68 2.88
CA ARG A 97 -7.18 -7.59 1.54
C ARG A 97 -6.88 -6.15 1.14
N LEU A 98 -7.79 -5.23 1.44
CA LEU A 98 -7.64 -3.81 1.12
C LEU A 98 -6.55 -3.12 1.95
N MET A 99 -6.43 -3.49 3.23
CA MET A 99 -5.48 -2.86 4.15
C MET A 99 -4.07 -3.48 4.10
N LYS A 100 -3.91 -4.70 3.59
CA LYS A 100 -2.60 -5.37 3.49
C LYS A 100 -1.48 -4.48 2.92
N PRO A 101 -1.67 -3.73 1.82
CA PRO A 101 -0.62 -2.85 1.28
C PRO A 101 -0.17 -1.75 2.25
N MET A 102 -0.99 -1.35 3.22
CA MET A 102 -0.66 -0.29 4.19
C MET A 102 0.54 -0.67 5.07
N VAL A 103 0.86 -1.96 5.20
CA VAL A 103 2.05 -2.39 5.95
C VAL A 103 3.35 -1.85 5.36
N VAL A 104 3.36 -1.47 4.09
CA VAL A 104 4.52 -0.88 3.42
C VAL A 104 4.94 0.42 4.10
N GLU A 105 4.01 1.20 4.66
CA GLU A 105 4.31 2.50 5.24
C GLU A 105 5.35 2.44 6.36
N ARG A 106 5.39 1.35 7.13
CA ARG A 106 6.39 1.20 8.19
C ARG A 106 7.83 1.18 7.68
N TYR A 107 8.03 0.89 6.39
CA TYR A 107 9.34 0.76 5.76
C TYR A 107 9.73 1.99 4.95
N VAL A 108 8.75 2.73 4.42
CA VAL A 108 8.98 3.90 3.57
C VAL A 108 8.76 5.23 4.29
N MET A 109 8.02 5.26 5.39
CA MET A 109 7.79 6.48 6.16
C MET A 109 8.80 6.59 7.30
N HIS A 110 9.51 7.72 7.34
CA HIS A 110 10.48 8.03 8.38
C HIS A 110 10.00 9.21 9.22
N LYS A 111 10.34 9.18 10.51
CA LYS A 111 10.10 10.26 11.48
C LYS A 111 11.45 10.73 12.01
N SER A 112 11.71 12.05 12.00
CA SER A 112 12.94 12.62 12.59
C SER A 112 12.77 12.99 14.06
N GLY A 113 11.54 13.02 14.57
CA GLY A 113 11.27 13.28 15.98
C GLY A 113 9.87 12.82 16.40
N PHE A 114 9.55 12.99 17.67
CA PHE A 114 8.26 12.59 18.25
C PHE A 114 7.07 13.33 17.61
N GLU A 115 7.24 14.62 17.30
CA GLU A 115 6.21 15.46 16.66
C GLU A 115 6.73 16.24 15.45
N VAL A 116 7.98 16.01 15.05
CA VAL A 116 8.64 16.79 13.99
C VAL A 116 9.01 15.87 12.84
N GLY A 117 8.81 16.39 11.63
CA GLY A 117 9.39 15.87 10.40
C GLY A 117 8.94 14.45 10.06
N ARG A 118 8.05 14.34 9.08
CA ARG A 118 7.76 13.09 8.39
C ARG A 118 8.17 13.23 6.95
N TRP A 119 8.94 12.27 6.45
CA TRP A 119 9.22 12.18 5.03
C TRP A 119 9.04 10.76 4.56
N LEU A 120 8.70 10.65 3.29
CA LEU A 120 8.52 9.42 2.57
C LEU A 120 9.77 9.14 1.75
N ASP A 121 10.29 7.92 1.83
CA ASP A 121 11.26 7.41 0.88
C ASP A 121 10.55 7.06 -0.43
N THR A 122 10.43 8.08 -1.29
CA THR A 122 9.77 7.98 -2.59
C THR A 122 10.50 7.04 -3.54
N ASN A 123 11.83 6.93 -3.41
CA ASN A 123 12.65 6.05 -4.24
C ASN A 123 12.41 4.58 -3.86
N LEU A 124 12.41 4.26 -2.57
CA LEU A 124 12.10 2.92 -2.09
C LEU A 124 10.68 2.52 -2.46
N LEU A 125 9.71 3.41 -2.25
CA LEU A 125 8.31 3.17 -2.64
C LEU A 125 8.20 2.88 -4.14
N ALA A 126 8.88 3.66 -4.98
CA ALA A 126 8.89 3.44 -6.43
C ALA A 126 9.41 2.04 -6.77
N VAL A 127 10.51 1.61 -6.16
CA VAL A 127 11.08 0.28 -6.38
C VAL A 127 10.16 -0.84 -5.86
N LEU A 128 9.53 -0.65 -4.70
CA LEU A 128 8.53 -1.60 -4.17
C LEU A 128 7.38 -1.83 -5.15
N VAL A 129 6.87 -0.75 -5.75
CA VAL A 129 5.82 -0.81 -6.77
C VAL A 129 6.30 -1.59 -7.99
N GLU A 130 7.52 -1.37 -8.46
CA GLU A 130 8.09 -2.13 -9.58
C GLU A 130 8.17 -3.63 -9.25
N PHE A 131 8.61 -4.00 -8.04
CA PHE A 131 8.73 -5.41 -7.63
C PHE A 131 7.39 -6.09 -7.40
N ALA A 132 6.38 -5.36 -6.93
CA ALA A 132 5.02 -5.87 -6.84
C ALA A 132 4.38 -6.06 -8.22
N SER A 133 4.64 -5.13 -9.15
CA SER A 133 3.97 -5.08 -10.45
C SER A 133 4.58 -6.04 -11.46
N TRP A 134 5.90 -6.13 -11.55
CA TRP A 134 6.61 -6.84 -12.61
C TRP A 134 7.34 -8.10 -12.11
N LYS A 135 7.31 -9.17 -12.91
CA LYS A 135 8.05 -10.41 -12.58
C LYS A 135 9.56 -10.25 -12.78
N ASN A 136 9.95 -9.49 -13.81
CA ASN A 136 11.33 -9.23 -14.17
C ASN A 136 11.54 -7.73 -14.26
N ILE A 137 12.27 -7.17 -13.29
CA ILE A 137 12.60 -5.75 -13.26
C ILE A 137 13.98 -5.56 -13.86
N ASN A 138 14.09 -4.54 -14.69
CA ASN A 138 15.37 -4.06 -15.18
C ASN A 138 15.42 -2.54 -15.14
N ILE A 139 16.62 -2.01 -15.28
CA ILE A 139 16.87 -0.57 -15.22
C ILE A 139 16.15 0.17 -16.35
N GLU A 140 16.05 -0.40 -17.55
CA GLU A 140 15.34 0.23 -18.67
C GLU A 140 13.85 0.44 -18.37
N ARG A 141 13.21 -0.53 -17.70
CA ARG A 141 11.80 -0.43 -17.26
C ARG A 141 11.65 0.73 -16.29
N ILE A 142 12.49 0.81 -15.26
CA ILE A 142 12.45 1.90 -14.28
C ILE A 142 12.65 3.25 -14.98
N CYS A 143 13.64 3.37 -15.86
CA CYS A 143 13.86 4.60 -16.65
C CYS A 143 12.60 5.01 -17.43
N ARG A 144 11.96 4.04 -18.10
CA ARG A 144 10.78 4.27 -18.93
C ARG A 144 9.54 4.64 -18.11
N ASP A 145 9.35 4.01 -16.96
CA ASP A 145 8.17 4.13 -16.12
C ASP A 145 8.21 5.41 -15.26
N TYR A 146 9.42 5.92 -14.96
CA TYR A 146 9.64 7.17 -14.21
C TYR A 146 10.18 8.34 -15.05
N LYS A 147 10.41 8.13 -16.37
CA LYS A 147 10.90 9.15 -17.32
C LYS A 147 12.23 9.80 -16.89
N ILE A 148 13.14 9.00 -16.35
CA ILE A 148 14.47 9.44 -15.90
C ILE A 148 15.58 8.76 -16.70
N SER A 149 16.76 9.40 -16.76
CA SER A 149 17.92 8.83 -17.44
C SER A 149 18.46 7.59 -16.71
N PRO A 150 19.20 6.71 -17.41
CA PRO A 150 19.88 5.59 -16.77
C PRO A 150 20.85 6.03 -15.66
N SER A 151 21.62 7.11 -15.86
CA SER A 151 22.56 7.63 -14.86
C SER A 151 21.85 8.05 -13.57
N THR A 152 20.72 8.75 -13.70
CA THR A 152 19.88 9.11 -12.55
C THR A 152 19.33 7.87 -11.88
N THR A 153 18.87 6.88 -12.65
CA THR A 153 18.35 5.62 -12.09
C THR A 153 19.41 4.88 -11.28
N TYR A 154 20.63 4.70 -11.81
CA TYR A 154 21.73 4.08 -11.05
C TYR A 154 22.05 4.84 -9.76
N ARG A 155 22.07 6.17 -9.79
CA ARG A 155 22.30 7.00 -8.61
C ARG A 155 21.24 6.75 -7.54
N LEU A 156 19.95 6.84 -7.90
CA LEU A 156 18.85 6.61 -6.97
C LEU A 156 18.84 5.18 -6.42
N LEU A 157 19.12 4.18 -7.26
CA LEU A 157 19.22 2.79 -6.83
C LEU A 157 20.38 2.55 -5.85
N THR A 158 21.44 3.36 -5.90
CA THR A 158 22.57 3.23 -4.98
C THR A 158 22.19 3.62 -3.54
N GLU A 159 21.26 4.57 -3.38
CA GLU A 159 20.76 5.02 -2.08
C GLU A 159 19.93 3.94 -1.36
N ILE A 160 19.31 3.03 -2.12
CA ILE A 160 18.42 1.96 -1.63
C ILE A 160 18.92 0.55 -1.97
N LYS A 161 20.24 0.41 -2.19
CA LYS A 161 20.90 -0.87 -2.56
C LYS A 161 20.72 -1.99 -1.53
N ASP A 162 20.25 -1.67 -0.33
CA ASP A 162 20.03 -2.65 0.72
C ASP A 162 18.83 -3.56 0.45
N TRP A 163 17.95 -3.16 -0.46
CA TRP A 163 16.70 -3.88 -0.76
C TRP A 163 16.78 -4.88 -1.93
N PHE A 164 17.75 -4.72 -2.83
CA PHE A 164 17.87 -5.56 -4.03
C PHE A 164 19.33 -5.77 -4.44
N VAL A 165 19.55 -6.70 -5.36
CA VAL A 165 20.85 -6.96 -5.98
C VAL A 165 20.70 -7.13 -7.49
N PRO A 166 21.75 -6.85 -8.29
CA PRO A 166 21.79 -7.31 -9.67
C PRO A 166 21.65 -8.84 -9.73
N ALA A 167 20.95 -9.36 -10.74
CA ALA A 167 20.81 -10.81 -10.93
C ALA A 167 22.17 -11.50 -11.14
N GLU A 168 23.06 -10.81 -11.85
CA GLU A 168 24.43 -11.24 -12.17
C GLU A 168 25.34 -9.98 -12.13
N PRO A 169 26.66 -10.14 -11.98
CA PRO A 169 27.60 -9.03 -12.12
C PRO A 169 27.37 -8.27 -13.43
N MET A 170 27.27 -6.94 -13.36
CA MET A 170 26.96 -6.05 -14.50
C MET A 170 25.58 -6.26 -15.16
N SER A 171 24.70 -7.09 -14.60
CA SER A 171 23.34 -7.24 -15.11
C SER A 171 22.49 -6.01 -14.83
N ARG A 172 21.68 -5.62 -15.83
CA ARG A 172 20.66 -4.57 -15.68
C ARG A 172 19.39 -5.09 -15.00
N ARG A 173 19.30 -6.38 -14.73
CA ARG A 173 18.16 -7.02 -14.07
C ARG A 173 18.35 -6.98 -12.55
N LEU A 174 17.29 -6.62 -11.84
CA LEU A 174 17.28 -6.54 -10.38
C LEU A 174 16.51 -7.72 -9.76
N VAL A 175 17.00 -8.20 -8.63
CA VAL A 175 16.42 -9.30 -7.85
C VAL A 175 16.21 -8.79 -6.41
N PRO A 176 15.04 -9.04 -5.80
CA PRO A 176 14.79 -8.55 -4.45
C PRO A 176 15.58 -9.37 -3.43
N LYS A 177 16.18 -8.70 -2.45
CA LYS A 177 16.79 -9.38 -1.30
C LYS A 177 15.72 -10.03 -0.40
N PRO A 178 16.10 -10.94 0.52
CA PRO A 178 15.14 -11.59 1.42
C PRO A 178 14.26 -10.62 2.19
N GLU A 179 14.82 -9.49 2.62
CA GLU A 179 14.09 -8.43 3.32
C GLU A 179 12.97 -7.84 2.46
N LEU A 180 13.29 -7.45 1.22
CA LEU A 180 12.30 -6.92 0.29
C LEU A 180 11.20 -7.94 -0.04
N LYS A 181 11.56 -9.22 -0.20
CA LYS A 181 10.58 -10.30 -0.40
C LYS A 181 9.64 -10.43 0.80
N ARG A 182 10.16 -10.31 2.03
CA ARG A 182 9.35 -10.34 3.25
C ARG A 182 8.35 -9.18 3.26
N VAL A 183 8.81 -7.96 2.99
CA VAL A 183 7.93 -6.76 2.93
C VAL A 183 6.83 -6.93 1.89
N LEU A 184 7.17 -7.37 0.68
CA LEU A 184 6.20 -7.59 -0.38
C LEU A 184 5.17 -8.66 0.01
N LYS A 185 5.61 -9.75 0.64
CA LYS A 185 4.72 -10.81 1.14
C LYS A 185 3.77 -10.30 2.24
N GLU A 186 4.29 -9.52 3.19
CA GLU A 186 3.47 -8.86 4.22
C GLU A 186 2.41 -7.95 3.59
N ALA A 187 2.79 -7.22 2.54
CA ALA A 187 1.92 -6.32 1.79
C ALA A 187 0.88 -7.02 0.90
N GLY A 188 0.86 -8.36 0.88
CA GLY A 188 -0.08 -9.14 0.08
C GLY A 188 0.35 -9.37 -1.37
N VAL A 189 1.64 -9.26 -1.67
CA VAL A 189 2.18 -9.64 -2.98
C VAL A 189 2.44 -11.14 -3.03
N GLU A 190 1.63 -11.84 -3.82
CA GLU A 190 1.73 -13.29 -4.02
C GLU A 190 2.71 -13.59 -5.18
N ARG A 191 4.02 -13.48 -4.93
CA ARG A 191 5.08 -13.82 -5.90
C ARG A 191 6.31 -14.42 -5.23
#